data_AF-F5Z2X6-F1
#
_entry.id   AF-F5Z2X6-F1
#
_cell.length_a   1.000
_cell.length_b   1.000
_cell.length_c   1.000
_cell.angle_alpha   90.00
_cell.angle_beta   90.00
_cell.angle_gamma   90.00
#
_symmetry.space_group_name_H-M   'P 1'
#
loop_
_entity.id
_entity.type
_entity.pdbx_description
1 polymer ?
#
loop_
_entity_poly.entity_id
_entity_poly.type
_entity_poly.pdbx_seq_one_letter_code
_entity_poly.pdbx_strand_id
1 'polypeptide(L)'
;MSSIERIRIDDDVAVLTEQVRALRELGQRAQVHDWHIYDLSIRWGTALAGRLRRLAYYHDRGLLDDDAERRVAAVCDELRSVADLVERFDLARPDLPA
;
A
#
# COMPACT_ATOMS: atom_id res chain seq x y z
N MET A 1 23.52 -26.13 -5.26
CA MET A 1 22.54 -25.08 -5.62
C MET A 1 22.17 -24.38 -4.35
N SER A 2 22.56 -23.11 -4.19
CA SER A 2 22.16 -22.32 -3.02
C SER A 2 20.65 -22.09 -3.14
N SER A 3 19.86 -22.50 -2.14
CA SER A 3 18.46 -22.10 -2.06
C SER A 3 18.42 -20.58 -2.08
N ILE A 4 17.83 -19.99 -3.12
CA ILE A 4 17.49 -18.57 -3.11
C ILE A 4 16.51 -18.42 -1.95
N GLU A 5 16.92 -17.66 -0.93
CA GLU A 5 16.02 -17.29 0.16
C GLU A 5 14.88 -16.48 -0.46
N ARG A 6 13.66 -17.04 -0.46
CA ARG A 6 12.48 -16.34 -0.97
C ARG A 6 12.26 -15.06 -0.18
N ILE A 7 12.17 -13.94 -0.88
CA ILE A 7 11.77 -12.68 -0.26
C ILE A 7 10.33 -12.83 0.23
N ARG A 8 10.14 -12.65 1.53
CA ARG A 8 8.81 -12.67 2.15
C ARG A 8 8.23 -11.26 2.16
N ILE A 9 7.06 -11.11 1.56
CA ILE A 9 6.35 -9.81 1.45
C ILE A 9 5.05 -9.78 2.25
N ASP A 10 4.77 -10.79 3.07
CA ASP A 10 3.48 -10.96 3.73
C ASP A 10 3.07 -9.75 4.56
N ASP A 11 3.99 -9.26 5.40
CA ASP A 11 3.74 -8.11 6.26
C ASP A 11 3.59 -6.81 5.46
N ASP A 12 4.29 -6.68 4.33
CA ASP A 12 4.21 -5.50 3.48
C ASP A 12 2.84 -5.39 2.82
N VAL A 13 2.40 -6.50 2.23
CA VAL A 13 1.07 -6.63 1.63
C VAL A 13 -0.01 -6.42 2.69
N ALA A 14 0.10 -7.06 3.85
CA ALA A 14 -0.89 -6.96 4.91
C ALA A 14 -1.07 -5.51 5.40
N VAL A 15 0.02 -4.81 5.68
CA VAL A 15 -0.03 -3.41 6.15
C VAL A 15 -0.64 -2.49 5.09
N LEU A 16 -0.26 -2.64 3.82
CA LEU A 16 -0.79 -1.80 2.74
C LEU A 16 -2.29 -2.04 2.51
N THR A 17 -2.71 -3.31 2.46
CA THR A 17 -4.13 -3.66 2.35
C THR A 17 -4.94 -3.14 3.55
N GLU A 18 -4.38 -3.19 4.77
CA GLU A 18 -5.02 -2.58 5.94
C GLU A 18 -5.21 -1.08 5.78
N GLN A 19 -4.20 -0.35 5.27
CA GLN A 19 -4.33 1.09 5.05
C GLN A 19 -5.35 1.43 3.96
N VAL A 20 -5.43 0.64 2.89
CA VAL A 20 -6.48 0.77 1.86
C VAL A 20 -7.86 0.57 2.48
N ARG A 21 -8.05 -0.46 3.32
CA ARG A 21 -9.33 -0.71 4.02
C ARG A 21 -9.70 0.45 4.93
N ALA A 22 -8.75 0.91 5.75
CA ALA A 22 -8.97 2.05 6.64
C ALA A 22 -9.37 3.33 5.87
N LEU A 23 -8.76 3.57 4.70
CA LEU A 23 -9.13 4.70 3.84
C LEU A 23 -10.55 4.56 3.26
N ARG A 24 -10.93 3.37 2.80
CA ARG A 24 -12.30 3.10 2.34
C ARG A 24 -13.32 3.32 3.45
N GLU A 25 -13.05 2.79 4.64
CA GLU A 25 -13.90 2.95 5.82
C GLU A 25 -14.06 4.42 6.19
N LEU A 26 -12.97 5.21 6.16
CA LEU A 26 -13.04 6.65 6.38
C LEU A 26 -13.92 7.35 5.33
N GLY A 27 -13.78 6.97 4.06
CA GLY A 27 -14.55 7.50 2.94
C GLY A 27 -16.06 7.26 3.03
N GLN A 28 -16.47 6.20 3.73
CA GLN A 28 -17.88 5.82 3.94
C GLN A 28 -18.54 6.53 5.13
N ARG A 29 -17.79 7.22 5.99
CA ARG A 29 -18.35 7.89 7.16
C ARG A 29 -19.17 9.12 6.75
N ALA A 30 -20.37 9.25 7.33
CA ALA A 30 -21.22 10.42 7.13
C ALA A 30 -20.60 11.71 7.69
N GLN A 31 -19.78 11.58 8.75
CA GLN A 31 -19.04 12.68 9.35
C GLN A 31 -17.59 12.25 9.57
N VAL A 32 -16.66 13.06 9.11
CA VAL A 32 -15.22 12.88 9.29
C VAL A 32 -14.69 14.12 10.01
N HIS A 33 -13.90 13.89 11.07
CA HIS A 33 -13.22 14.95 11.80
C HIS A 33 -11.75 14.99 11.40
N ASP A 34 -11.13 16.17 11.44
CA ASP A 34 -9.74 16.38 11.03
C ASP A 34 -8.74 15.43 11.72
N TRP A 35 -8.98 15.10 13.00
CA TRP A 35 -8.12 14.17 13.74
C TRP A 35 -8.13 12.75 13.16
N HIS A 36 -9.25 12.30 12.56
CA HIS A 36 -9.31 11.01 11.88
C HIS A 36 -8.46 11.01 10.61
N ILE A 37 -8.50 12.12 9.86
CA ILE A 37 -7.71 12.30 8.64
C ILE A 37 -6.22 12.36 9.01
N TYR A 38 -5.88 13.10 10.05
CA TYR A 38 -4.51 13.25 10.54
C TYR A 38 -3.90 11.92 11.02
N ASP A 39 -4.63 11.12 11.80
CA ASP A 39 -4.15 9.80 12.20
C ASP A 39 -3.91 8.88 10.99
N LEU A 40 -4.87 8.85 10.06
CA LEU A 40 -4.74 8.04 8.85
C LEU A 40 -3.58 8.53 7.98
N SER A 41 -3.37 9.84 7.84
CA SER A 41 -2.31 10.39 6.98
C SER A 41 -0.91 10.00 7.44
N ILE A 42 -0.68 9.94 8.76
CA ILE A 42 0.59 9.47 9.34
C ILE A 42 0.81 7.99 9.00
N ARG A 43 -0.20 7.14 9.24
CA ARG A 43 -0.09 5.70 8.98
C ARG A 43 0.06 5.40 7.48
N TRP A 44 -0.74 6.08 6.66
CA TRP A 44 -0.70 6.01 5.20
C TRP A 44 0.69 6.40 4.66
N GLY A 45 1.19 7.59 5.02
CA GLY A 45 2.50 8.05 4.59
C GLY A 45 3.64 7.12 5.02
N THR A 46 3.57 6.60 6.25
CA THR A 46 4.55 5.61 6.77
C THR A 46 4.52 4.31 5.97
N ALA A 47 3.33 3.79 5.66
CA ALA A 47 3.17 2.59 4.86
C ALA A 47 3.71 2.78 3.43
N LEU A 48 3.44 3.92 2.78
CA LEU A 48 3.95 4.21 1.45
C LEU A 48 5.48 4.35 1.42
N ALA A 49 6.04 5.17 2.32
CA ALA A 49 7.47 5.47 2.33
C ALA A 49 8.34 4.25 2.72
N GLY A 50 7.79 3.32 3.50
CA GLY A 50 8.48 2.09 3.92
C GLY A 50 8.10 0.87 3.08
N ARG A 51 6.84 0.43 3.22
CA ARG A 51 6.36 -0.87 2.73
C ARG A 51 6.21 -0.88 1.22
N LEU A 52 5.51 0.12 0.65
CA LEU A 52 5.32 0.21 -0.80
C LEU A 52 6.66 0.39 -1.53
N ARG A 53 7.52 1.30 -1.04
CA ARG A 53 8.86 1.50 -1.61
C ARG A 53 9.69 0.22 -1.62
N ARG A 54 9.58 -0.62 -0.59
CA ARG A 54 10.28 -1.90 -0.52
C ARG A 54 9.72 -2.92 -1.52
N LEU A 55 8.40 -2.99 -1.69
CA LEU A 55 7.78 -3.85 -2.71
C LEU A 55 8.19 -3.43 -4.12
N ALA A 56 8.16 -2.13 -4.43
CA ALA A 56 8.63 -1.60 -5.71
C ALA A 56 10.10 -1.98 -5.96
N TYR A 57 10.97 -1.83 -4.94
CA TYR A 57 12.38 -2.22 -5.04
C TYR A 57 12.57 -3.70 -5.42
N TYR A 58 11.76 -4.61 -4.87
CA TYR A 58 11.86 -6.05 -5.18
C TYR A 58 11.29 -6.39 -6.56
N HIS A 59 10.15 -5.80 -6.91
CA HIS A 59 9.51 -5.94 -8.21
C HIS A 59 10.44 -5.47 -9.34
N ASP A 60 10.97 -4.24 -9.25
CA ASP A 60 11.84 -3.65 -10.27
C ASP A 60 13.13 -4.45 -10.53
N ARG A 61 13.51 -5.34 -9.60
CA ARG A 61 14.70 -6.19 -9.67
C ARG A 61 14.39 -7.65 -10.00
N GLY A 62 13.13 -8.01 -10.20
CA GLY A 62 12.71 -9.38 -10.46
C GLY A 62 13.08 -10.33 -9.31
N LEU A 63 13.02 -9.86 -8.07
CA LEU A 63 13.38 -10.64 -6.88
C LEU A 63 12.19 -11.40 -6.27
N LEU A 64 10.99 -11.18 -6.80
CA LEU A 64 9.77 -11.82 -6.35
C LEU A 64 9.51 -13.08 -7.19
N ASP A 65 8.90 -14.10 -6.56
CA ASP A 65 8.35 -15.23 -7.31
C ASP A 65 6.97 -14.88 -7.87
N ASP A 66 6.43 -15.74 -8.74
CA ASP A 66 5.16 -15.48 -9.42
C ASP A 66 3.98 -15.21 -8.46
N ASP A 67 4.02 -15.80 -7.25
CA ASP A 67 2.98 -15.56 -6.26
C ASP A 67 3.11 -14.18 -5.62
N ALA A 68 4.33 -13.82 -5.22
CA ALA A 68 4.63 -12.50 -4.70
C ALA A 68 4.34 -11.40 -5.74
N GLU A 69 4.68 -11.60 -7.01
CA GLU A 69 4.36 -10.66 -8.10
C GLU A 69 2.85 -10.42 -8.24
N ARG A 70 2.05 -11.50 -8.25
CA ARG A 70 0.57 -11.37 -8.29
C ARG A 70 0.02 -10.58 -7.11
N ARG A 71 0.58 -10.79 -5.91
CA ARG A 71 0.15 -10.09 -4.69
C ARG A 71 0.54 -8.61 -4.72
N VAL A 72 1.72 -8.27 -5.23
CA VAL A 72 2.13 -6.87 -5.43
C VAL A 72 1.23 -6.17 -6.45
N ALA A 73 0.94 -6.82 -7.57
CA ALA A 73 0.01 -6.27 -8.57
C ALA A 73 -1.38 -6.00 -7.98
N ALA A 74 -1.93 -6.95 -7.20
CA ALA A 74 -3.21 -6.78 -6.54
C ALA A 74 -3.23 -5.60 -5.55
N VAL A 75 -2.17 -5.41 -4.75
CA VAL A 75 -2.04 -4.25 -3.86
C VAL A 75 -1.95 -2.94 -4.65
N CYS A 76 -1.25 -2.93 -5.78
CA CYS A 76 -1.17 -1.74 -6.63
C CYS A 76 -2.54 -1.39 -7.23
N ASP A 77 -3.32 -2.38 -7.66
CA ASP A 77 -4.69 -2.15 -8.13
C ASP A 77 -5.61 -1.64 -7.02
N GLU A 78 -5.49 -2.19 -5.81
CA GLU A 78 -6.19 -1.68 -4.64
C GLU A 78 -5.84 -0.22 -4.35
N LEU A 79 -4.55 0.16 -4.38
CA LEU A 79 -4.09 1.54 -4.20
C LEU A 79 -4.61 2.48 -5.29
N ARG A 80 -4.62 2.05 -6.56
CA ARG A 80 -5.20 2.83 -7.67
C ARG A 80 -6.69 3.07 -7.47
N SER A 81 -7.42 2.06 -7.01
CA SER A 81 -8.87 2.13 -6.83
C SER A 81 -9.34 3.02 -5.68
N VAL A 82 -8.42 3.58 -4.87
CA VAL A 82 -8.71 4.56 -3.82
C VAL A 82 -8.13 5.95 -4.12
N ALA A 83 -7.68 6.20 -5.36
CA ALA A 83 -7.09 7.49 -5.76
C ALA A 83 -8.00 8.70 -5.45
N ASP A 84 -9.31 8.58 -5.72
CA ASP A 84 -10.26 9.65 -5.43
C ASP A 84 -10.36 9.96 -3.92
N LEU A 85 -10.19 8.95 -3.06
CA LEU A 85 -10.18 9.14 -1.61
C LEU A 85 -8.86 9.76 -1.13
N VAL A 86 -7.73 9.38 -1.73
CA VAL A 86 -6.43 10.01 -1.49
C VAL A 86 -6.50 11.50 -1.82
N GLU A 87 -7.12 11.87 -2.95
CA GLU A 87 -7.33 13.27 -3.31
C GLU A 87 -8.31 13.98 -2.38
N ARG A 88 -9.48 13.37 -2.11
CA ARG A 88 -10.51 13.95 -1.24
C ARG A 88 -10.01 14.28 0.16
N PHE A 89 -9.10 13.47 0.70
CA PHE A 89 -8.56 13.63 2.06
C PHE A 89 -7.14 14.24 2.08
N ASP A 90 -6.64 14.72 0.94
CA ASP A 90 -5.30 15.32 0.80
C ASP A 90 -4.16 14.44 1.36
N LEU A 91 -4.20 13.15 1.03
CA LEU A 91 -3.21 12.17 1.46
C LEU A 91 -2.04 12.07 0.47
N ALA A 92 -0.90 11.58 0.96
CA ALA A 92 0.26 11.30 0.11
C ALA A 92 -0.10 10.33 -1.03
N ARG A 93 0.31 10.66 -2.26
CA ARG A 93 0.04 9.81 -3.43
C ARG A 93 0.98 8.60 -3.46
N PRO A 94 0.48 7.37 -3.71
CA PRO A 94 1.33 6.19 -3.90
C PRO A 94 2.24 6.34 -5.13
N ASP A 95 3.53 6.03 -4.96
CA ASP A 95 4.48 5.85 -6.05
C ASP A 95 4.52 4.36 -6.41
N LEU A 96 3.79 3.98 -7.45
CA LEU A 96 3.57 2.59 -7.82
C LEU A 96 4.63 2.13 -8.82
N PRO A 97 5.09 0.87 -8.73
CA PRO A 97 5.95 0.29 -9.77
C PRO A 97 5.25 0.27 -11.14
N ALA A 98 6.06 0.35 -12.20
CA ALA A 98 5.63 0.51 -13.59
C ALA A 98 4.96 -0.73 -14.17
#